data_AF-A0A1D8JFV0-F1
#
_entry.id   AF-A0A1D8JFV0-F1
#
_cell.length_a   1.000
_cell.length_b   1.000
_cell.length_c   1.000
_cell.angle_alpha   90.00
_cell.angle_beta   90.00
_cell.angle_gamma   90.00
#
_symmetry.space_group_name_H-M   'P 1'
#
loop_
_entity.id
_entity.type
_entity.pdbx_description
1 polymer ?
#
loop_
_entity_poly.entity_id
_entity_poly.type
_entity_poly.pdbx_seq_one_letter_code
_entity_poly.pdbx_strand_id
1 'polypeptide(L)'
;MRNEKGITLIELLAVLAIIGLLTTLIASVLMNGMNASDRSTTNQRLQQEANYITETIRNEYLKQEPKLIEFMIDNDEKSLKMNGIIISEGYTYCHGDDCDDEQKLEDEQGFTINKSINHDFKLELRKETLSYKIGTTYSKLR
;
A
#
# COMPACT_ATOMS: atom_id res chain seq x y z
N MET A 1 -41.11 -56.14 18.45
CA MET A 1 -39.91 -55.60 17.80
C MET A 1 -39.95 -54.08 17.96
N ARG A 2 -38.99 -53.50 18.69
CA ARG A 2 -39.01 -52.09 19.10
C ARG A 2 -38.35 -51.25 17.98
N ASN A 3 -39.05 -50.21 17.52
CA ASN A 3 -38.67 -49.43 16.34
C ASN A 3 -37.68 -48.31 16.75
N GLU A 4 -36.37 -48.54 16.60
CA GLU A 4 -35.31 -47.58 16.98
C GLU A 4 -34.94 -46.58 15.87
N LYS A 5 -35.68 -46.60 14.75
CA LYS A 5 -35.38 -45.83 13.55
C LYS A 5 -35.36 -44.31 13.77
N GLY A 6 -36.09 -43.80 14.76
CA GLY A 6 -36.14 -42.36 15.08
C GLY A 6 -34.90 -41.81 15.79
N ILE A 7 -34.18 -42.64 16.56
CA ILE A 7 -32.98 -42.22 17.32
C ILE A 7 -31.81 -41.99 16.36
N THR A 8 -31.65 -42.85 15.35
CA THR A 8 -30.56 -42.76 14.36
C THR A 8 -30.64 -41.54 13.43
N LEU A 9 -31.85 -41.04 13.13
CA LEU A 9 -32.02 -39.87 12.27
C LEU A 9 -31.67 -38.58 13.01
N ILE A 10 -32.11 -38.47 14.27
CA ILE A 10 -31.82 -37.31 15.13
C ILE A 10 -30.32 -37.24 15.42
N GLU A 11 -29.68 -38.38 15.68
CA GLU A 11 -28.23 -38.46 15.88
C GLU A 11 -27.46 -38.00 14.63
N LEU A 12 -27.87 -38.44 13.44
CA LEU A 12 -27.28 -37.99 12.19
C LEU A 12 -27.45 -36.48 11.98
N LEU A 13 -28.64 -35.94 12.27
CA LEU A 13 -28.91 -34.50 12.17
C LEU A 13 -28.06 -33.70 13.17
N ALA A 14 -27.89 -34.21 14.40
CA ALA A 14 -27.02 -33.58 15.39
C ALA A 14 -25.56 -33.55 14.93
N VAL A 15 -25.05 -34.65 14.37
CA VAL A 15 -23.70 -34.71 13.80
C VAL A 15 -23.54 -33.75 12.63
N LEU A 16 -24.50 -33.71 11.70
CA LEU A 16 -24.48 -32.78 10.56
C LEU A 16 -24.54 -31.31 11.02
N ALA A 17 -25.34 -30.99 12.04
CA ALA A 17 -25.40 -29.66 12.62
C ALA A 17 -24.06 -29.25 13.24
N ILE A 18 -23.41 -30.14 13.98
CA ILE A 18 -22.07 -29.90 14.55
C ILE A 18 -21.04 -29.70 13.44
N ILE A 19 -21.04 -30.54 12.40
CA ILE A 19 -20.12 -30.40 11.26
C ILE A 19 -20.35 -29.07 10.53
N GLY A 20 -21.61 -28.67 10.32
CA GLY A 20 -21.94 -27.37 9.72
C GLY A 20 -21.38 -26.20 10.54
N LEU A 21 -21.53 -26.27 11.88
CA LEU A 21 -20.97 -25.28 12.78
C LEU A 21 -19.44 -25.26 12.72
N LEU A 22 -18.78 -26.42 12.72
CA LEU A 22 -17.32 -26.50 12.66
C LEU A 22 -16.77 -25.99 11.33
N THR A 23 -17.38 -26.37 10.21
CA THR A 23 -16.94 -25.95 8.88
C THR A 23 -17.06 -24.44 8.68
N THR A 24 -18.16 -23.82 9.16
CA THR A 24 -18.32 -22.36 9.12
C THR A 24 -17.28 -21.63 9.96
N LEU A 25 -16.97 -22.14 11.15
CA LEU A 25 -15.90 -21.57 11.99
C LEU A 25 -14.53 -21.67 11.32
N ILE A 26 -14.18 -22.85 10.77
CA ILE A 26 -12.91 -23.06 10.07
C ILE A 26 -12.80 -22.13 8.87
N ALA A 27 -13.86 -22.02 8.06
CA ALA A 27 -13.89 -21.14 6.90
C ALA A 27 -13.70 -19.66 7.31
N SER A 28 -14.36 -19.22 8.38
CA SER A 28 -14.22 -17.84 8.89
C SER A 28 -12.79 -17.55 9.33
N VAL A 29 -12.16 -18.44 10.09
CA VAL A 29 -10.76 -18.28 10.53
C VAL A 29 -9.82 -18.25 9.33
N LEU A 30 -10.02 -19.14 8.35
CA LEU A 30 -9.22 -19.19 7.13
C LEU A 30 -9.33 -17.89 6.32
N MET A 31 -10.57 -17.42 6.08
CA MET A 31 -10.82 -16.17 5.35
C MET A 31 -10.18 -14.97 6.06
N ASN A 32 -10.30 -14.90 7.39
CA ASN A 32 -9.66 -13.84 8.18
C ASN A 32 -8.13 -13.92 8.09
N GLY A 33 -7.56 -15.13 8.13
CA GLY A 33 -6.12 -15.35 7.98
C GLY A 33 -5.61 -14.91 6.61
N MET A 34 -6.33 -15.23 5.54
CA MET A 34 -5.99 -14.80 4.17
C MET A 34 -6.04 -13.27 4.05
N ASN A 35 -7.13 -12.64 4.50
CA ASN A 35 -7.26 -11.18 4.47
C ASN A 35 -6.15 -10.47 5.27
N ALA A 36 -5.79 -11.02 6.44
CA ALA A 36 -4.68 -10.48 7.23
C ALA A 36 -3.33 -10.64 6.51
N SER A 37 -3.11 -11.79 5.86
CA SER A 37 -1.90 -12.03 5.07
C SER A 37 -1.78 -11.10 3.87
N ASP A 38 -2.89 -10.84 3.16
CA ASP A 38 -2.92 -9.95 2.02
C ASP A 38 -2.62 -8.51 2.45
N ARG A 39 -3.25 -8.03 3.54
CA ARG A 39 -2.97 -6.70 4.11
C ARG A 39 -1.50 -6.56 4.53
N SER A 40 -0.94 -7.58 5.17
CA SER A 40 0.48 -7.60 5.55
C SER A 40 1.39 -7.53 4.32
N THR A 41 1.10 -8.32 3.29
CA THR A 41 1.86 -8.33 2.03
C THR A 41 1.80 -6.98 1.32
N THR A 42 0.61 -6.37 1.23
CA THR A 42 0.45 -5.03 0.63
C THR A 42 1.21 -3.97 1.42
N ASN A 43 1.18 -4.02 2.76
CA ASN A 43 1.95 -3.10 3.59
C ASN A 43 3.47 -3.25 3.38
N GLN A 44 3.96 -4.48 3.29
CA GLN A 44 5.36 -4.75 2.97
C GLN A 44 5.76 -4.22 1.59
N ARG A 45 4.90 -4.41 0.57
CA ARG A 45 5.12 -3.86 -0.77
C ARG A 45 5.18 -2.34 -0.77
N LEU A 46 4.26 -1.67 -0.07
CA LEU A 46 4.28 -0.20 0.09
C LEU A 46 5.60 0.27 0.71
N GLN A 47 6.06 -0.39 1.77
CA GLN A 47 7.33 -0.05 2.41
C GLN A 47 8.54 -0.30 1.50
N GLN A 48 8.56 -1.42 0.78
CA GLN A 48 9.64 -1.74 -0.17
C GLN A 48 9.68 -0.72 -1.31
N GLU A 49 8.53 -0.37 -1.86
CA GLU A 49 8.42 0.64 -2.90
C GLU A 49 8.89 2.00 -2.41
N ALA A 50 8.47 2.40 -1.21
CA ALA A 50 8.88 3.67 -0.61
C ALA A 50 10.40 3.74 -0.38
N ASN A 51 11.01 2.63 0.05
CA ASN A 51 12.47 2.53 0.18
C ASN A 51 13.14 2.61 -1.19
N TYR A 52 12.59 1.93 -2.20
CA TYR A 52 13.11 1.98 -3.57
C TYR A 52 13.06 3.41 -4.15
N ILE A 53 11.94 4.12 -3.99
CA ILE A 53 11.81 5.53 -4.40
C ILE A 53 12.85 6.38 -3.68
N THR A 54 12.99 6.23 -2.36
CA THR A 54 13.93 7.02 -1.56
C THR A 54 15.37 6.80 -2.03
N GLU A 55 15.78 5.56 -2.26
CA GLU A 55 17.13 5.25 -2.76
C GLU A 55 17.34 5.71 -4.21
N THR A 56 16.30 5.63 -5.04
CA THR A 56 16.34 6.14 -6.43
C THR A 56 16.54 7.64 -6.46
N ILE A 57 15.76 8.39 -5.66
CA ILE A 57 15.89 9.84 -5.53
C ILE A 57 17.26 10.18 -4.94
N ARG A 58 17.72 9.47 -3.91
CA ARG A 58 19.03 9.69 -3.30
C ARG A 58 20.16 9.50 -4.31
N ASN A 59 20.13 8.43 -5.10
CA ASN A 59 21.12 8.17 -6.12
C ASN A 59 21.15 9.27 -7.19
N GLU A 60 19.99 9.79 -7.59
CA GLU A 60 19.90 10.93 -8.51
C GLU A 60 20.35 12.24 -7.84
N TYR A 61 20.01 12.42 -6.57
CA TYR A 61 20.38 13.59 -5.78
C TYR A 61 21.89 13.76 -5.72
N LEU A 62 22.62 12.67 -5.43
CA LEU A 62 24.08 12.66 -5.30
C LEU A 62 24.84 12.88 -6.63
N LYS A 63 24.17 12.87 -7.78
CA LYS A 63 24.79 13.22 -9.07
C LYS A 63 25.08 14.73 -9.13
N GLN A 64 26.20 15.11 -9.75
CA GLN A 64 26.61 16.52 -9.85
C GLN A 64 25.64 17.37 -10.68
N GLU A 65 25.10 16.81 -11.75
CA GLU A 65 24.08 17.45 -12.59
C GLU A 65 22.91 16.49 -12.83
N PRO A 66 21.68 17.00 -13.00
CA PRO A 66 21.26 18.42 -12.93
C PRO A 66 21.13 18.95 -11.49
N LYS A 67 21.14 20.29 -11.31
CA LYS A 67 20.93 20.96 -10.00
C LYS A 67 19.49 20.92 -9.50
N LEU A 68 18.54 20.80 -10.43
CA LEU A 68 17.11 20.66 -10.18
C LEU A 68 16.71 19.26 -10.58
N ILE A 69 15.93 18.59 -9.72
CA ILE A 69 15.29 17.32 -10.05
C ILE A 69 13.79 17.61 -10.09
N GLU A 70 13.17 17.28 -11.22
CA GLU A 70 11.74 17.48 -11.44
C GLU A 70 10.98 16.20 -11.13
N PHE A 71 9.84 16.34 -10.47
CA PHE A 71 8.93 15.27 -10.15
C PHE A 71 7.53 15.60 -10.69
N MET A 72 6.85 14.57 -11.17
CA MET A 72 5.47 14.65 -11.61
C MET A 72 4.71 13.45 -11.05
N ILE A 73 3.68 13.74 -10.29
CA ILE A 73 2.68 12.79 -9.83
C ILE A 73 1.55 12.82 -10.84
N ASP A 74 1.18 11.63 -11.30
CA ASP A 74 0.07 11.40 -12.21
C ASP A 74 -0.82 10.34 -11.55
N ASN A 75 -1.89 10.79 -10.91
CA ASN A 75 -2.76 9.92 -10.13
C ASN A 75 -3.75 9.14 -11.00
N ASP A 76 -3.99 9.59 -12.24
CA ASP A 76 -4.79 8.89 -13.25
C ASP A 76 -4.04 7.65 -13.75
N GLU A 77 -2.78 7.81 -14.16
CA GLU A 77 -1.89 6.70 -14.55
C GLU A 77 -1.30 5.98 -13.33
N LYS A 78 -1.52 6.50 -12.12
CA LYS A 78 -0.94 5.99 -10.85
C LYS A 78 0.57 5.86 -10.94
N SER A 79 1.23 6.91 -11.41
CA SER A 79 2.68 6.92 -11.64
C SER A 79 3.37 8.12 -10.99
N LEU A 80 4.60 7.89 -10.55
CA LEU A 80 5.53 8.91 -10.11
C LEU A 80 6.67 8.98 -11.12
N LYS A 81 6.84 10.14 -11.75
CA LYS A 81 7.87 10.41 -12.75
C LYS A 81 8.94 11.32 -12.14
N MET A 82 10.21 11.02 -12.40
CA MET A 82 11.38 11.84 -12.04
C MET A 82 12.15 12.19 -13.32
N ASN A 83 12.29 13.48 -13.61
CA ASN A 83 12.87 13.99 -14.86
C ASN A 83 12.23 13.33 -16.11
N GLY A 84 10.91 13.11 -16.08
CA GLY A 84 10.14 12.49 -17.16
C GLY A 84 10.21 10.96 -17.23
N ILE A 85 10.98 10.30 -16.36
CA ILE A 85 11.09 8.84 -16.30
C ILE A 85 10.23 8.31 -15.16
N ILE A 86 9.38 7.32 -15.43
CA ILE A 86 8.58 6.65 -14.38
C ILE A 86 9.54 5.93 -13.43
N ILE A 87 9.50 6.29 -12.15
CA ILE A 87 10.28 5.67 -11.08
C ILE A 87 9.42 4.80 -10.16
N SER A 88 8.10 4.94 -10.21
CA SER A 88 7.18 4.10 -9.44
C SER A 88 5.80 4.11 -10.11
N GLU A 89 5.09 2.98 -10.06
CA GLU A 89 3.77 2.81 -10.67
C GLU A 89 2.84 1.93 -9.83
N GLY A 90 1.53 2.09 -10.03
CA GLY A 90 0.50 1.27 -9.40
C GLY A 90 0.08 1.73 -8.00
N TYR A 91 0.45 2.96 -7.62
CA TYR A 91 0.08 3.60 -6.35
C TYR A 91 -0.48 5.00 -6.61
N THR A 92 -1.28 5.50 -5.68
CA THR A 92 -1.67 6.92 -5.67
C THR A 92 -0.64 7.67 -4.82
N TYR A 93 -0.19 8.82 -5.30
CA TYR A 93 0.85 9.59 -4.64
C TYR A 93 0.32 10.96 -4.21
N CYS A 94 0.87 11.45 -3.11
CA CYS A 94 0.63 12.81 -2.67
C CYS A 94 1.91 13.41 -2.10
N HIS A 95 2.21 14.65 -2.49
CA HIS A 95 3.36 15.40 -2.01
C HIS A 95 2.92 16.53 -1.05
N GLY A 96 3.62 16.64 0.08
CA GLY A 96 3.40 17.70 1.08
C GLY A 96 2.59 17.25 2.29
N ASP A 97 1.99 18.22 2.98
CA ASP A 97 1.27 18.01 4.24
C ASP A 97 -0.26 17.79 4.06
N ASP A 98 -0.79 18.04 2.86
CA ASP A 98 -2.24 18.03 2.55
C ASP A 98 -2.75 16.69 1.98
N CYS A 99 -2.13 15.57 2.38
CA CYS A 99 -2.48 14.27 1.81
C CYS A 99 -3.75 13.65 2.39
N ASP A 100 -4.25 14.12 3.54
CA ASP A 100 -5.39 13.50 4.22
C ASP A 100 -6.75 13.82 3.56
N ASP A 101 -6.81 14.80 2.65
CA ASP A 101 -8.02 15.13 1.88
C ASP A 101 -8.01 14.43 0.50
N GLU A 102 -8.82 13.38 0.33
CA GLU A 102 -9.00 12.70 -0.97
C GLU A 102 -9.51 13.64 -2.08
N GLN A 103 -10.17 14.74 -1.73
CA GLN A 103 -10.64 15.76 -2.67
C GLN A 103 -9.55 16.70 -3.20
N LYS A 104 -8.33 16.66 -2.63
CA LYS A 104 -7.19 17.49 -3.01
C LYS A 104 -6.08 16.73 -3.75
N LEU A 105 -6.31 15.46 -4.08
CA LEU A 105 -5.45 14.74 -5.00
C LEU A 105 -5.71 15.32 -6.40
N GLU A 106 -4.98 16.40 -6.75
CA GLU A 106 -4.95 16.88 -8.12
C GLU A 106 -4.46 15.75 -9.04
N ASP A 107 -5.08 15.64 -10.22
CA ASP A 107 -4.82 14.56 -11.17
C ASP A 107 -3.34 14.56 -11.61
N GLU A 108 -2.77 15.76 -11.74
CA GLU A 108 -1.35 15.97 -12.03
C GLU A 108 -0.74 17.00 -11.08
N GLN A 109 0.31 16.62 -10.34
CA GLN A 109 1.05 17.52 -9.45
C GLN A 109 2.55 17.48 -9.77
N GLY A 110 3.10 18.64 -10.16
CA GLY A 110 4.54 18.82 -10.38
C GLY A 110 5.24 19.45 -9.16
N PHE A 111 6.43 18.96 -8.81
CA PHE A 111 7.29 19.61 -7.81
C PHE A 111 8.77 19.42 -8.15
N THR A 112 9.65 20.21 -7.53
CA THR A 112 11.09 20.19 -7.83
C THR A 112 11.95 20.19 -6.57
N ILE A 113 13.03 19.42 -6.58
CA ILE A 113 14.07 19.46 -5.54
C ILE A 113 15.27 20.25 -6.06
N ASN A 114 15.66 21.30 -5.33
CA ASN A 114 16.86 22.09 -5.63
C ASN A 114 18.04 21.65 -4.76
N LYS A 115 19.11 21.15 -5.39
CA LYS A 115 20.33 20.66 -4.72
C LYS A 115 21.14 21.75 -4.00
N SER A 116 20.87 23.03 -4.27
CA SER A 116 21.60 24.17 -3.70
C SER A 116 21.10 24.58 -2.31
N ILE A 117 19.93 24.09 -1.90
CA ILE A 117 19.31 24.39 -0.61
C ILE A 117 18.91 23.09 0.10
N ASN A 118 18.68 23.17 1.40
CA ASN A 118 18.06 22.06 2.12
C ASN A 118 16.60 21.96 1.69
N HIS A 119 16.15 20.76 1.39
CA HIS A 119 14.79 20.51 0.94
C HIS A 119 14.17 19.38 1.78
N ASP A 120 13.03 19.66 2.40
CA ASP A 120 12.25 18.66 3.10
C ASP A 120 11.35 17.95 2.09
N PHE A 121 11.47 16.63 2.00
CA PHE A 121 10.74 15.79 1.07
C PHE A 121 9.76 14.91 1.83
N LYS A 122 8.47 15.16 1.57
CA LYS A 122 7.37 14.36 2.09
C LYS A 122 6.57 13.80 0.93
N LEU A 123 6.42 12.48 0.90
CA LEU A 123 5.63 11.78 -0.11
C LEU A 123 4.82 10.68 0.57
N GLU A 124 3.54 10.60 0.30
CA GLU A 124 2.69 9.49 0.73
C GLU A 124 2.35 8.61 -0.47
N LEU A 125 2.55 7.30 -0.31
CA LEU A 125 2.08 6.27 -1.24
C LEU A 125 0.82 5.64 -0.68
N ARG A 126 -0.20 5.45 -1.52
CA ARG A 126 -1.48 4.83 -1.14
C ARG A 126 -1.83 3.66 -2.05
N LYS A 127 -2.34 2.61 -1.44
CA LYS A 127 -2.95 1.46 -2.12
C LYS A 127 -4.09 0.90 -1.28
N GLU A 128 -5.29 0.92 -1.84
CA GLU A 128 -6.52 0.52 -1.15
C GLU A 128 -6.72 1.33 0.15
N THR A 129 -6.71 0.67 1.31
CA THR A 129 -6.88 1.30 2.64
C THR A 129 -5.57 1.53 3.36
N LEU A 130 -4.44 1.20 2.73
CA LEU A 130 -3.12 1.27 3.32
C LEU A 130 -2.34 2.43 2.69
N SER A 131 -1.55 3.09 3.52
CA SER A 131 -0.63 4.13 3.08
C SER A 131 0.72 4.04 3.77
N TYR A 132 1.73 4.61 3.12
CA TYR A 132 3.08 4.70 3.65
C TYR A 132 3.64 6.09 3.38
N LYS A 133 4.11 6.77 4.44
CA LYS A 133 4.67 8.12 4.38
C LYS A 133 6.20 8.06 4.34
N ILE A 134 6.78 8.62 3.30
CA ILE A 134 8.20 8.94 3.20
C ILE A 134 8.38 10.35 3.74
N GLY A 135 9.27 10.51 4.71
CA GLY A 135 9.73 11.81 5.21
C GLY A 135 11.25 11.80 5.30
N THR A 136 11.91 12.65 4.51
CA THR A 136 13.37 12.78 4.53
C THR A 136 13.79 14.19 4.18
N THR A 137 14.98 14.59 4.61
CA THR A 137 15.53 15.91 4.29
C THR A 137 16.77 15.75 3.43
N TYR A 138 16.73 16.31 2.23
CA TYR A 138 17.90 16.41 1.35
C TYR A 138 18.69 17.67 1.70
N SER A 139 19.90 17.48 2.25
CA SER A 139 20.80 18.58 2.60
C SER A 139 21.55 19.08 1.38
N LYS A 140 21.73 20.40 1.27
CA LYS A 140 22.45 21.03 0.16
C LYS A 140 23.78 20.32 -0.15
N LEU A 141 24.05 20.10 -1.43
CA LEU A 141 25.33 19.55 -1.87
C LEU A 141 26.37 20.67 -1.93
N ARG A 142 27.57 20.39 -1.40
CA ARG A 142 28.71 21.31 -1.39
C ARG A 142 29.55 21.15 -2.65
#